data_AF-A0A938GK14-F1
#
_entry.id   AF-A0A938GK14-F1
#
_cell.length_a   1.000
_cell.length_b   1.000
_cell.length_c   1.000
_cell.angle_alpha   90.00
_cell.angle_beta   90.00
_cell.angle_gamma   90.00
#
_symmetry.space_group_name_H-M   'P 1'
#
loop_
_entity.id
_entity.type
_entity.pdbx_description
1 polymer ?
#
loop_
_entity_poly.entity_id
_entity_poly.type
_entity_poly.pdbx_seq_one_letter_code
_entity_poly.pdbx_strand_id
1 'polypeptide(L)'
;MPAAPTTIALSIGASRLLFDGVRPDSYFLDEDDSDLGETAAVTVTPGRTGGLTVTGRKAGQAELVVRVGRSLSRFHITVSARIVPPPTLADFTPGWQEPQVFDAGGYDEQPRYWQEKRDRWCHAVGCGPVAWAILLAWWDRHGVPSAFAVGTGNSLRSSLRTQDAPFYLDYDDDPSGYARIIKLYDILHDSCDVICDPFSDSGATTPDDMIEAWLEPTKHGRRTDQNGLFWPWPSPPPPNPAMGYWYSWSWDLMDPDWNEPSNVIRRANKKGRPAIVGLGWLWHYGVSYAYRYQEYKASANGPAIYTRRWFRVNEGWGKENGEWYSGGDTFLGFDMKLWQRHLPPP
;
A
#
# COMPACT_ATOMS: atom_id res chain seq x y z
N MET A 1 -24.21 -12.74 -3.37
CA MET A 1 -22.87 -12.89 -3.97
C MET A 1 -22.77 -11.94 -5.15
N PRO A 2 -21.69 -11.17 -5.30
CA PRO A 2 -21.48 -10.34 -6.49
C PRO A 2 -21.43 -11.24 -7.74
N ALA A 3 -21.91 -10.73 -8.87
CA ALA A 3 -21.85 -11.46 -10.13
C ALA A 3 -20.38 -11.67 -10.54
N ALA A 4 -20.07 -12.85 -11.08
CA ALA A 4 -18.75 -13.12 -11.63
C ALA A 4 -18.40 -12.10 -12.74
N PRO A 5 -17.15 -11.63 -12.84
CA PRO A 5 -16.74 -10.70 -13.88
C PRO A 5 -16.91 -11.32 -15.27
N THR A 6 -17.27 -10.49 -16.25
CA THR A 6 -17.40 -10.92 -17.66
C THR A 6 -16.02 -10.99 -18.30
N THR A 7 -15.64 -12.14 -18.87
CA THR A 7 -14.34 -12.27 -19.53
C THR A 7 -14.37 -11.72 -20.96
N ILE A 8 -13.37 -10.91 -21.32
CA ILE A 8 -13.13 -10.38 -22.66
C ILE A 8 -11.77 -10.87 -23.15
N ALA A 9 -11.74 -11.64 -24.23
CA ALA A 9 -10.51 -11.98 -24.92
C ALA A 9 -10.24 -10.97 -26.04
N LEU A 10 -9.03 -10.40 -26.07
CA LEU A 10 -8.52 -9.54 -27.14
C LEU A 10 -7.19 -10.12 -27.66
N SER A 11 -6.84 -9.76 -28.90
CA SER A 11 -5.47 -9.88 -29.40
C SER A 11 -4.80 -8.52 -29.37
N ILE A 12 -3.46 -8.47 -29.39
CA ILE A 12 -2.72 -7.21 -29.55
C ILE A 12 -3.21 -6.47 -30.81
N GLY A 13 -3.62 -5.21 -30.64
CA GLY A 13 -4.19 -4.34 -31.67
C GLY A 13 -5.69 -4.51 -31.89
N ALA A 14 -6.34 -5.51 -31.30
CA ALA A 14 -7.78 -5.70 -31.40
C ALA A 14 -8.52 -4.76 -30.43
N SER A 15 -9.67 -4.25 -30.86
CA SER A 15 -10.54 -3.40 -30.06
C SER A 15 -11.93 -4.01 -29.91
N ARG A 16 -12.57 -3.81 -28.76
CA ARG A 16 -13.96 -4.18 -28.51
C ARG A 16 -14.70 -2.99 -27.91
N LEU A 17 -15.87 -2.68 -28.46
CA LEU A 17 -16.78 -1.68 -27.90
C LEU A 17 -17.65 -2.33 -26.82
N LEU A 18 -17.66 -1.73 -25.64
CA LEU A 18 -18.55 -2.07 -24.53
C LEU A 18 -19.59 -0.96 -24.37
N PHE A 19 -20.81 -1.33 -23.98
CA PHE A 19 -21.90 -0.39 -23.73
C PHE A 19 -22.20 0.52 -24.93
N ASP A 20 -22.30 -0.06 -26.14
CA ASP A 20 -22.59 0.71 -27.35
C ASP A 20 -23.87 1.54 -27.20
N GLY A 21 -23.81 2.81 -27.61
CA GLY A 21 -24.88 3.80 -27.44
C GLY A 21 -25.14 4.26 -26.00
N VAL A 22 -24.44 3.72 -25.00
CA VAL A 22 -24.64 4.05 -23.57
C VAL A 22 -23.39 4.70 -23.00
N ARG A 23 -23.51 5.94 -22.52
CA ARG A 23 -22.39 6.65 -21.91
C ARG A 23 -22.18 6.16 -20.47
N PRO A 24 -21.02 5.57 -20.12
CA PRO A 24 -20.73 5.27 -18.73
C PRO A 24 -20.53 6.54 -17.91
N ASP A 25 -20.94 6.49 -16.64
CA ASP A 25 -20.71 7.59 -15.69
C ASP A 25 -19.25 7.65 -15.28
N SER A 26 -18.64 6.48 -15.09
CA SER A 26 -17.23 6.31 -14.77
C SER A 26 -16.74 4.92 -15.17
N TYR A 27 -15.42 4.80 -15.32
CA TYR A 27 -14.73 3.53 -15.46
C TYR A 27 -13.39 3.57 -14.75
N PHE A 28 -12.94 2.42 -14.28
CA PHE A 28 -11.65 2.20 -13.65
C PHE A 28 -11.00 1.00 -14.31
N LEU A 29 -9.82 1.21 -14.88
CA LEU A 29 -9.02 0.16 -15.47
C LEU A 29 -7.90 -0.17 -14.49
N ASP A 30 -7.99 -1.33 -13.85
CA ASP A 30 -6.91 -1.91 -13.07
C ASP A 30 -6.02 -2.72 -14.01
N GLU A 31 -4.85 -2.16 -14.31
CA GLU A 31 -3.84 -2.86 -15.08
C GLU A 31 -2.72 -3.30 -14.17
N ASP A 32 -2.45 -4.60 -14.22
CA ASP A 32 -1.44 -5.25 -13.38
C ASP A 32 -0.04 -4.64 -13.47
N ASP A 33 0.26 -3.87 -14.54
CA ASP A 33 1.59 -3.38 -14.90
C ASP A 33 1.68 -1.89 -15.33
N SER A 34 0.56 -1.17 -15.51
CA SER A 34 0.63 0.18 -16.11
C SER A 34 1.34 1.20 -15.22
N ASP A 35 1.36 0.95 -13.91
CA ASP A 35 2.05 1.80 -12.95
C ASP A 35 3.57 1.51 -12.81
N LEU A 36 4.11 0.52 -13.53
CA LEU A 36 5.54 0.17 -13.53
C LEU A 36 6.32 0.86 -14.66
N GLY A 37 5.68 1.80 -15.40
CA GLY A 37 6.27 2.43 -16.58
C GLY A 37 6.28 1.53 -17.82
N GLU A 38 5.67 0.35 -17.73
CA GLU A 38 5.41 -0.52 -18.87
C GLU A 38 4.14 -0.09 -19.61
N THR A 39 4.09 -0.38 -20.91
CA THR A 39 2.89 -0.10 -21.69
C THR A 39 1.74 -0.97 -21.17
N ALA A 40 0.66 -0.33 -20.73
CA ALA A 40 -0.66 -0.91 -20.48
C ALA A 40 -0.97 -2.12 -21.39
N ALA A 41 -1.48 -3.23 -20.84
CA ALA A 41 -1.97 -4.36 -21.65
C ALA A 41 -3.16 -3.96 -22.52
N VAL A 42 -3.93 -2.98 -22.08
CA VAL A 42 -5.20 -2.53 -22.60
C VAL A 42 -5.28 -1.00 -22.50
N THR A 43 -5.72 -0.32 -23.55
CA THR A 43 -6.17 1.07 -23.43
C THR A 43 -7.68 1.14 -23.52
N VAL A 44 -8.31 1.90 -22.61
CA VAL A 44 -9.74 2.18 -22.64
C VAL A 44 -9.96 3.63 -23.07
N THR A 45 -10.75 3.83 -24.12
CA THR A 45 -11.08 5.16 -24.64
C THR A 45 -12.59 5.31 -24.80
N PRO A 46 -13.20 6.45 -24.43
CA PRO A 46 -14.62 6.69 -24.69
C PRO A 46 -14.97 6.57 -26.18
N GLY A 47 -16.05 5.86 -26.49
CA GLY A 47 -16.56 5.75 -27.86
C GLY A 47 -17.21 7.05 -28.33
N ARG A 48 -17.09 7.37 -29.62
CA ARG A 48 -17.65 8.62 -30.20
C ARG A 48 -19.18 8.71 -30.10
N THR A 49 -19.85 7.57 -30.08
CA THR A 49 -21.32 7.44 -30.01
C THR A 49 -21.81 7.00 -28.62
N GLY A 50 -20.94 7.04 -27.61
CA GLY A 50 -21.16 6.39 -26.31
C GLY A 50 -20.31 5.14 -26.14
N GLY A 51 -20.33 4.55 -24.94
CA GLY A 51 -19.60 3.33 -24.59
C GLY A 51 -18.10 3.53 -24.34
N LEU A 52 -17.40 2.40 -24.19
CA LEU A 52 -15.96 2.31 -23.99
C LEU A 52 -15.34 1.39 -25.02
N THR A 53 -14.36 1.88 -25.77
CA THR A 53 -13.54 1.06 -26.65
C THR A 53 -12.32 0.56 -25.88
N VAL A 54 -12.25 -0.74 -25.70
CA VAL A 54 -11.17 -1.46 -25.02
C VAL A 54 -10.23 -2.03 -26.07
N THR A 55 -8.96 -1.65 -26.07
CA THR A 55 -7.98 -2.04 -27.10
C THR A 55 -6.79 -2.75 -26.51
N GLY A 56 -6.48 -3.96 -26.95
CA GLY A 56 -5.28 -4.69 -26.54
C GLY A 56 -4.00 -4.07 -27.10
N ARG A 57 -2.97 -3.91 -26.28
CA ARG A 57 -1.69 -3.25 -26.62
C ARG A 57 -0.48 -4.16 -26.43
N LYS A 58 -0.41 -4.87 -25.31
CA LYS A 58 0.57 -5.93 -25.06
C LYS A 58 -0.14 -7.18 -24.55
N ALA A 59 0.53 -8.34 -24.63
CA ALA A 59 0.00 -9.53 -24.00
C ALA A 59 -0.05 -9.33 -22.48
N GLY A 60 -1.14 -9.76 -21.85
CA GLY A 60 -1.35 -9.53 -20.42
C GLY A 60 -2.80 -9.64 -20.02
N GLN A 61 -3.08 -9.29 -18.77
CA GLN A 61 -4.43 -9.24 -18.22
C GLN A 61 -4.70 -7.85 -17.63
N ALA A 62 -5.97 -7.45 -17.63
CA ALA A 62 -6.43 -6.21 -17.01
C ALA A 62 -7.85 -6.42 -16.48
N GLU A 63 -8.22 -5.73 -15.41
CA GLU A 63 -9.59 -5.68 -14.94
C GLU A 63 -10.19 -4.31 -15.23
N LEU A 64 -11.41 -4.28 -15.78
CA LEU A 64 -12.13 -3.05 -16.07
C LEU A 64 -13.43 -3.04 -15.28
N VAL A 65 -13.60 -2.04 -14.42
CA VAL A 65 -14.84 -1.78 -13.70
C VAL A 65 -15.53 -0.60 -14.36
N VAL A 66 -16.81 -0.75 -14.72
CA VAL A 66 -17.59 0.28 -15.41
C VAL A 66 -18.89 0.54 -14.66
N ARG A 67 -19.22 1.81 -14.45
CA ARG A 67 -20.47 2.25 -13.84
C ARG A 67 -21.39 2.87 -14.90
N VAL A 68 -22.63 2.39 -14.94
CA VAL A 68 -23.71 2.94 -15.77
C VAL A 68 -24.96 3.06 -14.91
N GLY A 69 -25.35 4.29 -14.57
CA GLY A 69 -26.37 4.59 -13.59
C GLY A 69 -26.06 3.95 -12.23
N ARG A 70 -26.96 3.08 -11.78
CA ARG A 70 -26.80 2.32 -10.52
C ARG A 70 -26.09 0.97 -10.69
N SER A 71 -25.79 0.58 -11.92
CA SER A 71 -25.19 -0.72 -12.23
C SER A 71 -23.67 -0.62 -12.28
N LEU A 72 -23.01 -1.59 -11.66
CA LEU A 72 -21.57 -1.79 -11.73
C LEU A 72 -21.28 -3.09 -12.48
N SER A 73 -20.44 -3.03 -13.51
CA SER A 73 -20.02 -4.19 -14.30
C SER A 73 -18.51 -4.36 -14.19
N ARG A 74 -18.07 -5.59 -13.90
CA ARG A 74 -16.65 -5.96 -13.83
C ARG A 74 -16.29 -6.82 -15.03
N PHE A 75 -15.15 -6.54 -15.67
CA PHE A 75 -14.65 -7.27 -16.82
C PHE A 75 -13.22 -7.74 -16.57
N HIS A 76 -12.96 -9.02 -16.80
CA HIS A 76 -11.60 -9.54 -16.85
C HIS A 76 -11.15 -9.60 -18.31
N ILE A 77 -10.17 -8.80 -18.68
CA ILE A 77 -9.69 -8.67 -20.06
C ILE A 77 -8.38 -9.44 -20.19
N THR A 78 -8.31 -10.38 -21.13
CA THR A 78 -7.08 -11.10 -21.47
C THR A 78 -6.64 -10.69 -22.86
N VAL A 79 -5.42 -10.17 -22.98
CA VAL A 79 -4.81 -9.81 -24.25
C VAL A 79 -3.78 -10.87 -24.62
N SER A 80 -4.00 -11.51 -25.75
CA SER A 80 -3.11 -12.53 -26.30
C SER A 80 -2.15 -11.92 -27.32
N ALA A 81 -0.90 -12.38 -27.33
CA ALA A 81 0.01 -12.08 -28.43
C ALA A 81 -0.59 -12.61 -29.75
N ARG A 82 -0.37 -11.88 -30.85
CA ARG A 82 -0.80 -12.31 -32.19
C ARG A 82 -0.30 -13.75 -32.42
N ILE A 83 -1.21 -14.63 -32.82
CA ILE A 83 -1.04 -16.10 -32.82
C ILE A 83 0.30 -16.51 -33.45
N VAL A 84 1.26 -16.88 -32.61
CA VAL A 84 2.26 -17.90 -32.93
C VAL A 84 1.51 -19.24 -32.79
N PRO A 85 1.70 -20.23 -33.68
CA PRO A 85 1.05 -21.54 -33.56
C PRO A 85 1.15 -22.04 -32.13
N PRO A 86 0.10 -22.69 -31.59
CA PRO A 86 0.08 -23.10 -30.20
C PRO A 86 1.37 -23.87 -29.93
N PRO A 87 2.17 -23.48 -28.91
CA PRO A 87 3.23 -24.35 -28.47
C PRO A 87 2.59 -25.72 -28.23
N THR A 88 3.23 -26.77 -28.73
CA THR A 88 2.90 -28.16 -28.42
C THR A 88 2.44 -28.20 -26.98
N LEU A 89 1.20 -28.67 -26.74
CA LEU A 89 0.57 -28.74 -25.42
C LEU A 89 1.65 -29.20 -24.42
N ALA A 90 2.20 -28.25 -23.66
CA ALA A 90 2.92 -28.61 -22.47
C ALA A 90 1.91 -29.35 -21.61
N ASP A 91 2.31 -30.47 -21.01
CA ASP A 91 1.46 -31.21 -20.07
C ASP A 91 0.95 -30.24 -19.01
N PHE A 92 -0.30 -29.82 -19.18
CA PHE A 92 -0.92 -28.86 -18.30
C PHE A 92 -1.70 -29.64 -17.25
N THR A 93 -1.39 -29.37 -15.99
CA THR A 93 -2.10 -29.93 -14.86
C THR A 93 -3.13 -28.91 -14.35
N PRO A 94 -4.44 -29.18 -14.47
CA PRO A 94 -5.47 -28.36 -13.85
C PRO A 94 -5.26 -28.27 -12.34
N GLY A 95 -5.43 -27.07 -11.78
CA GLY A 95 -5.24 -26.85 -10.35
C GLY A 95 -4.69 -25.48 -10.02
N TRP A 96 -4.23 -25.35 -8.78
CA TRP A 96 -3.47 -24.19 -8.33
C TRP A 96 -2.11 -24.18 -9.03
N GLN A 97 -1.81 -23.10 -9.71
CA GLN A 97 -0.54 -22.88 -10.39
C GLN A 97 0.52 -22.42 -9.38
N GLU A 98 1.79 -22.38 -9.78
CA GLU A 98 2.85 -21.82 -8.93
C GLU A 98 2.52 -20.37 -8.52
N PRO A 99 2.70 -20.01 -7.23
CA PRO A 99 2.41 -18.67 -6.77
C PRO A 99 3.44 -17.68 -7.31
N GLN A 100 2.98 -16.49 -7.67
CA GLN A 100 3.85 -15.37 -7.98
C GLN A 100 4.03 -14.50 -6.74
N VAL A 101 5.27 -14.05 -6.51
CA VAL A 101 5.66 -13.26 -5.34
C VAL A 101 6.34 -11.97 -5.82
N PHE A 102 5.97 -10.86 -5.20
CA PHE A 102 6.52 -9.53 -5.43
C PHE A 102 6.91 -8.94 -4.09
N ASP A 103 8.16 -8.52 -3.95
CA ASP A 103 8.72 -8.10 -2.67
C ASP A 103 9.20 -6.64 -2.74
N ALA A 104 9.04 -5.93 -1.63
CA ALA A 104 9.59 -4.60 -1.37
C ALA A 104 10.79 -4.70 -0.41
N GLY A 105 11.70 -5.62 -0.74
CA GLY A 105 12.81 -6.03 0.12
C GLY A 105 12.46 -7.22 1.01
N GLY A 106 13.50 -7.80 1.62
CA GLY A 106 13.38 -8.88 2.59
C GLY A 106 12.88 -8.42 3.96
N TYR A 107 12.56 -9.38 4.84
CA TYR A 107 12.21 -9.03 6.21
C TYR A 107 13.39 -8.37 6.92
N ASP A 108 14.62 -8.79 6.65
CA ASP A 108 15.90 -8.19 7.10
C ASP A 108 16.11 -6.74 6.67
N GLU A 109 15.28 -6.20 5.79
CA GLU A 109 15.27 -4.78 5.43
C GLU A 109 14.19 -3.97 6.18
N GLN A 110 13.31 -4.65 6.92
CA GLN A 110 12.23 -4.02 7.68
C GLN A 110 12.67 -3.65 9.11
N PRO A 111 12.38 -2.44 9.60
CA PRO A 111 12.61 -2.06 11.00
C PRO A 111 11.93 -3.00 12.00
N ARG A 112 12.63 -3.35 13.09
CA ARG A 112 12.21 -4.28 14.15
C ARG A 112 11.65 -3.51 15.33
N TYR A 113 10.52 -2.89 15.08
CA TYR A 113 9.82 -2.07 16.06
C TYR A 113 8.69 -2.85 16.71
N TRP A 114 8.31 -2.45 17.92
CA TRP A 114 7.17 -3.02 18.64
C TRP A 114 6.37 -1.95 19.39
N GLN A 115 5.19 -2.33 19.85
CA GLN A 115 4.33 -1.47 20.64
C GLN A 115 4.89 -1.28 22.05
N GLU A 116 5.68 -0.22 22.23
CA GLU A 116 6.26 0.13 23.52
C GLU A 116 5.19 0.60 24.50
N LYS A 117 5.36 0.25 25.78
CA LYS A 117 4.46 0.63 26.87
C LYS A 117 4.93 1.87 27.61
N ARG A 118 4.05 2.86 27.79
CA ARG A 118 4.30 4.05 28.63
C ARG A 118 2.99 4.60 29.20
N ASP A 119 3.08 5.18 30.40
CA ASP A 119 1.93 5.73 31.11
C ASP A 119 1.13 6.76 30.30
N ARG A 120 1.82 7.56 29.49
CA ARG A 120 1.18 8.60 28.66
C ARG A 120 0.40 8.06 27.44
N TRP A 121 0.52 6.78 27.13
CA TRP A 121 -0.08 6.13 25.96
C TRP A 121 -1.24 5.20 26.30
N CYS A 122 -1.84 5.35 27.49
CA CYS A 122 -2.88 4.41 27.93
C CYS A 122 -2.46 2.94 27.76
N HIS A 123 -1.32 2.58 28.35
CA HIS A 123 -0.65 1.27 28.31
C HIS A 123 0.29 0.99 27.14
N ALA A 124 -0.01 1.38 25.89
CA ALA A 124 0.87 1.12 24.75
C ALA A 124 0.69 2.14 23.62
N VAL A 125 1.74 2.39 22.85
CA VAL A 125 1.70 3.37 21.74
C VAL A 125 0.59 3.06 20.71
N GLY A 126 0.19 1.81 20.53
CA GLY A 126 -0.81 1.38 19.54
C GLY A 126 -0.20 0.91 18.22
N CYS A 127 -0.89 0.01 17.51
CA CYS A 127 -0.37 -0.61 16.28
C CYS A 127 -0.25 0.35 15.10
N GLY A 128 -1.16 1.33 14.99
CA GLY A 128 -1.15 2.36 13.94
C GLY A 128 0.14 3.19 13.94
N PRO A 129 0.50 3.82 15.08
CA PRO A 129 1.77 4.52 15.24
C PRO A 129 3.00 3.67 14.93
N VAL A 130 3.01 2.39 15.33
CA VAL A 130 4.13 1.49 15.01
C VAL A 130 4.23 1.24 13.51
N ALA A 131 3.11 0.99 12.83
CA ALA A 131 3.08 0.78 11.38
C ALA A 131 3.62 2.01 10.62
N TRP A 132 3.23 3.22 11.03
CA TRP A 132 3.77 4.46 10.48
C TRP A 132 5.27 4.59 10.70
N ALA A 133 5.75 4.35 11.93
CA ALA A 133 7.18 4.44 12.23
C ALA A 133 8.02 3.44 11.42
N ILE A 134 7.53 2.20 11.24
CA ILE A 134 8.19 1.19 10.41
C ILE A 134 8.28 1.66 8.96
N LEU A 135 7.17 2.15 8.39
CA LEU A 135 7.15 2.62 7.00
C LEU A 135 8.10 3.80 6.78
N LEU A 136 8.13 4.76 7.70
CA LEU A 136 9.02 5.93 7.63
C LEU A 136 10.49 5.54 7.81
N ALA A 137 10.78 4.64 8.74
CA ALA A 137 12.12 4.10 8.93
C ALA A 137 12.59 3.31 7.71
N TRP A 138 11.71 2.55 7.06
CA TRP A 138 12.07 1.88 5.80
C TRP A 138 12.50 2.90 4.74
N TRP A 139 11.72 3.97 4.52
CA TRP A 139 12.07 5.01 3.55
C TRP A 139 13.40 5.72 3.87
N ASP A 140 13.63 6.04 5.14
CA ASP A 140 14.87 6.68 5.59
C ASP A 140 16.09 5.82 5.28
N ARG A 141 15.96 4.51 5.50
CA ARG A 141 16.97 3.50 5.20
C ARG A 141 17.09 3.14 3.72
N HIS A 142 16.13 3.55 2.90
CA HIS A 142 16.09 3.31 1.45
C HIS A 142 16.29 4.59 0.64
N GLY A 143 17.18 5.46 1.12
CA GLY A 143 17.68 6.58 0.34
C GLY A 143 16.79 7.81 0.35
N VAL A 144 15.89 7.94 1.32
CA VAL A 144 15.14 9.17 1.57
C VAL A 144 15.48 9.72 2.97
N PRO A 145 16.68 10.31 3.14
CA PRO A 145 17.04 11.00 4.39
C PRO A 145 15.91 11.96 4.77
N SER A 146 15.55 12.04 6.04
CA SER A 146 14.41 12.79 6.58
C SER A 146 13.03 12.13 6.60
N ALA A 147 12.84 10.97 5.97
CA ALA A 147 11.58 10.25 6.12
C ALA A 147 11.31 9.90 7.60
N PHE A 148 12.36 9.63 8.39
CA PHE A 148 12.31 9.37 9.83
C PHE A 148 12.78 10.56 10.68
N ALA A 149 12.94 11.77 10.13
CA ALA A 149 13.59 12.86 10.88
C ALA A 149 12.85 13.20 12.18
N VAL A 150 13.57 13.08 13.30
CA VAL A 150 13.09 13.36 14.65
C VAL A 150 14.17 14.16 15.37
N GLY A 151 13.93 15.44 15.63
CA GLY A 151 14.90 16.30 16.32
C GLY A 151 14.49 17.76 16.38
N THR A 152 15.42 18.60 16.87
CA THR A 152 15.21 20.04 17.11
C THR A 152 16.42 20.84 16.63
N GLY A 153 16.21 22.07 16.18
CA GLY A 153 17.30 22.99 15.81
C GLY A 153 18.34 22.38 14.85
N ASN A 154 19.60 22.32 15.30
CA ASN A 154 20.71 21.79 14.51
C ASN A 154 20.71 20.27 14.35
N SER A 155 20.12 19.52 15.30
CA SER A 155 20.03 18.07 15.18
C SER A 155 19.10 17.70 14.02
N LEU A 156 18.01 18.46 13.85
CA LEU A 156 17.10 18.31 12.73
C LEU A 156 17.81 18.57 11.38
N ARG A 157 18.62 19.63 11.27
CA ARG A 157 19.36 19.91 10.01
C ARG A 157 20.30 18.77 9.62
N SER A 158 20.89 18.11 10.60
CA SER A 158 21.73 16.93 10.39
C SER A 158 20.86 15.74 9.95
N SER A 159 19.75 15.51 10.65
CA SER A 159 18.74 14.49 10.30
C SER A 159 18.19 14.61 8.88
N LEU A 160 18.09 15.83 8.35
CA LEU A 160 17.64 16.05 6.98
C LEU A 160 18.63 15.58 5.90
N ARG A 161 19.83 15.11 6.31
CA ARG A 161 20.94 14.74 5.44
C ARG A 161 21.47 13.33 5.72
N THR A 162 21.14 12.75 6.86
CA THR A 162 21.61 11.44 7.30
C THR A 162 20.45 10.45 7.41
N GLN A 163 20.79 9.17 7.38
CA GLN A 163 19.87 8.10 7.77
C GLN A 163 19.90 8.01 9.30
N ASP A 164 18.76 8.26 9.93
CA ASP A 164 18.62 8.34 11.39
C ASP A 164 17.81 7.21 11.98
N ALA A 165 17.03 6.52 11.15
CA ALA A 165 16.16 5.44 11.55
C ALA A 165 16.99 4.27 12.11
N PRO A 166 16.92 4.00 13.43
CA PRO A 166 17.48 2.79 13.99
C PRO A 166 16.81 1.56 13.38
N PHE A 167 17.51 0.43 13.34
CA PHE A 167 16.92 -0.79 12.81
C PHE A 167 16.11 -1.56 13.87
N TYR A 168 16.58 -1.54 15.12
CA TYR A 168 15.96 -2.20 16.27
C TYR A 168 15.48 -1.16 17.29
N LEU A 169 14.39 -1.46 17.99
CA LEU A 169 13.90 -0.64 19.11
C LEU A 169 14.59 -1.03 20.43
N ASP A 170 15.91 -1.14 20.47
CA ASP A 170 16.63 -1.66 21.64
C ASP A 170 17.26 -0.54 22.49
N TYR A 171 16.82 -0.39 23.74
CA TYR A 171 17.38 0.61 24.66
C TYR A 171 18.79 0.25 25.15
N ASP A 172 19.07 -1.03 25.35
CA ASP A 172 20.34 -1.48 25.92
C ASP A 172 21.46 -1.41 24.87
N ASP A 173 21.15 -1.66 23.59
CA ASP A 173 22.10 -1.60 22.47
C ASP A 173 22.23 -0.19 21.84
N ASP A 174 21.11 0.49 21.55
CA ASP A 174 21.11 1.86 21.00
C ASP A 174 20.16 2.79 21.77
N PRO A 175 20.57 3.28 22.96
CA PRO A 175 19.75 4.19 23.76
C PRO A 175 19.41 5.49 23.02
N SER A 176 20.26 5.91 22.08
CA SER A 176 20.03 7.12 21.28
C SER A 176 18.94 6.92 20.22
N GLY A 177 18.96 5.78 19.54
CA GLY A 177 17.97 5.37 18.55
C GLY A 177 16.64 5.05 19.18
N TYR A 178 16.65 4.31 20.30
CA TYR A 178 15.46 4.11 21.12
C TYR A 178 14.81 5.45 21.48
N ALA A 179 15.58 6.42 22.02
CA ALA A 179 15.05 7.74 22.33
C ALA A 179 14.47 8.50 21.11
N ARG A 180 15.00 8.28 19.89
CA ARG A 180 14.43 8.85 18.65
C ARG A 180 13.09 8.18 18.30
N ILE A 181 13.00 6.85 18.34
CA ILE A 181 11.73 6.15 18.06
C ILE A 181 10.65 6.57 19.06
N ILE A 182 10.98 6.66 20.34
CA ILE A 182 10.03 7.07 21.38
C ILE A 182 9.45 8.45 21.10
N LYS A 183 10.29 9.41 20.72
CA LYS A 183 9.83 10.75 20.32
C LYS A 183 8.95 10.70 19.06
N LEU A 184 9.24 9.81 18.12
CA LEU A 184 8.36 9.61 16.96
C LEU A 184 7.00 9.04 17.41
N TYR A 185 7.01 8.09 18.34
CA TYR A 185 5.83 7.49 18.93
C TYR A 185 5.00 8.50 19.75
N ASP A 186 5.61 9.51 20.38
CA ASP A 186 4.90 10.69 20.91
C ASP A 186 3.99 11.32 19.86
N ILE A 187 4.57 11.70 18.72
CA ILE A 187 3.83 12.39 17.67
C ILE A 187 2.78 11.46 17.08
N LEU A 188 3.17 10.23 16.74
CA LEU A 188 2.31 9.32 16.01
C LEU A 188 1.13 8.84 16.84
N HIS A 189 1.31 8.60 18.14
CA HIS A 189 0.21 8.26 19.03
C HIS A 189 -0.85 9.37 19.08
N ASP A 190 -0.40 10.62 19.26
CA ASP A 190 -1.29 11.78 19.28
C ASP A 190 -1.93 12.02 17.90
N SER A 191 -1.19 11.79 16.81
CA SER A 191 -1.65 12.05 15.44
C SER A 191 -2.60 10.98 14.91
N CYS A 192 -2.46 9.75 15.39
CA CYS A 192 -3.35 8.64 15.09
C CYS A 192 -4.56 8.60 16.04
N ASP A 193 -4.77 9.62 16.88
CA ASP A 193 -5.82 9.68 17.90
C ASP A 193 -6.08 8.32 18.57
N VAL A 194 -5.01 7.72 19.11
CA VAL A 194 -5.08 6.34 19.59
C VAL A 194 -6.13 6.24 20.71
N ILE A 195 -7.15 5.44 20.43
CA ILE A 195 -8.23 5.14 21.35
C ILE A 195 -7.70 4.18 22.40
N CYS A 196 -7.74 4.64 23.63
CA CYS A 196 -7.43 3.86 24.81
C CYS A 196 -8.57 2.89 25.10
N ASP A 197 -8.36 1.57 24.99
CA ASP A 197 -9.32 0.59 25.46
C ASP A 197 -9.28 0.54 26.99
N PRO A 198 -10.35 0.95 27.71
CA PRO A 198 -10.34 0.91 29.17
C PRO A 198 -10.39 -0.51 29.74
N PHE A 199 -10.52 -1.54 28.90
CA PHE A 199 -10.64 -2.94 29.29
C PHE A 199 -9.47 -3.83 28.83
N SER A 200 -8.47 -3.27 28.14
CA SER A 200 -7.26 -4.01 27.75
C SER A 200 -6.02 -3.11 27.69
N ASP A 201 -4.83 -3.73 27.59
CA ASP A 201 -3.55 -3.02 27.40
C ASP A 201 -3.35 -2.53 25.94
N SER A 202 -4.43 -2.43 25.14
CA SER A 202 -4.36 -2.20 23.69
C SER A 202 -4.73 -0.77 23.33
N GLY A 203 -3.95 -0.16 22.44
CA GLY A 203 -4.31 1.08 21.74
C GLY A 203 -4.90 0.76 20.37
N ALA A 204 -6.12 1.22 20.11
CA ALA A 204 -6.80 1.08 18.82
C ALA A 204 -6.74 2.39 18.03
N THR A 205 -6.78 2.32 16.71
CA THR A 205 -6.82 3.50 15.83
C THR A 205 -7.84 3.24 14.74
N THR A 206 -8.72 4.20 14.43
CA THR A 206 -9.65 4.02 13.30
C THR A 206 -8.93 4.22 11.97
N PRO A 207 -9.42 3.63 10.85
CA PRO A 207 -8.79 3.81 9.56
C PRO A 207 -8.71 5.29 9.13
N ASP A 208 -9.71 6.09 9.50
CA ASP A 208 -9.74 7.53 9.21
C ASP A 208 -8.61 8.26 9.96
N ASP A 209 -8.40 7.95 11.25
CA ASP A 209 -7.32 8.54 12.05
C ASP A 209 -5.94 8.11 11.54
N MET A 210 -5.79 6.87 11.06
CA MET A 210 -4.56 6.43 10.39
C MET A 210 -4.22 7.28 9.17
N ILE A 211 -5.23 7.64 8.37
CA ILE A 211 -5.08 8.46 7.17
C ILE A 211 -4.83 9.91 7.56
N GLU A 212 -5.57 10.42 8.55
CA GLU A 212 -5.45 11.79 9.05
C GLU A 212 -4.07 12.04 9.69
N ALA A 213 -3.50 11.06 10.40
CA ALA A 213 -2.15 11.14 10.95
C ALA A 213 -1.10 11.50 9.89
N TRP A 214 -1.30 11.09 8.63
CA TRP A 214 -0.46 11.48 7.51
C TRP A 214 -0.83 12.85 6.90
N LEU A 215 -2.13 13.11 6.71
CA LEU A 215 -2.62 14.30 6.02
C LEU A 215 -2.51 15.57 6.86
N GLU A 216 -2.86 15.47 8.13
CA GLU A 216 -2.94 16.56 9.07
C GLU A 216 -2.30 16.20 10.42
N PRO A 217 -1.01 15.80 10.46
CA PRO A 217 -0.28 15.51 11.71
C PRO A 217 -0.28 16.70 12.69
N THR A 218 -0.77 17.86 12.24
CA THR A 218 -0.76 19.14 12.95
C THR A 218 -2.15 19.64 13.36
N LYS A 219 -3.25 18.94 13.02
CA LYS A 219 -4.61 19.39 13.38
C LYS A 219 -4.84 19.41 14.89
N HIS A 220 -4.12 18.56 15.64
CA HIS A 220 -4.09 18.56 17.10
C HIS A 220 -3.03 19.52 17.70
N GLY A 221 -2.50 20.46 16.90
CA GLY A 221 -1.82 21.65 17.42
C GLY A 221 -0.39 21.48 17.92
N ARG A 222 0.29 20.34 17.70
CA ARG A 222 1.66 20.10 18.19
C ARG A 222 2.69 20.03 17.07
N ARG A 223 2.85 21.12 16.30
CA ARG A 223 4.06 21.31 15.48
C ARG A 223 5.32 21.52 16.30
N THR A 224 5.11 21.98 17.53
CA THR A 224 6.13 22.40 18.47
C THR A 224 5.45 22.39 19.82
N ASP A 225 5.68 21.36 20.62
CA ASP A 225 5.88 21.69 22.02
C ASP A 225 7.18 22.53 22.09
N GLN A 226 7.46 23.11 23.25
CA GLN A 226 8.68 23.90 23.46
C GLN A 226 9.97 23.04 23.29
N ASN A 227 9.82 21.74 23.00
CA ASN A 227 10.86 20.76 22.75
C ASN A 227 11.07 20.45 21.26
N GLY A 228 10.49 21.23 20.33
CA GLY A 228 11.05 21.46 18.98
C GLY A 228 11.05 20.27 18.00
N LEU A 229 10.13 19.32 18.13
CA LEU A 229 10.06 18.15 17.27
C LEU A 229 9.40 18.47 15.92
N PHE A 230 10.14 18.36 14.82
CA PHE A 230 9.62 18.64 13.47
C PHE A 230 9.16 17.36 12.78
N TRP A 231 7.87 17.24 12.50
CA TRP A 231 7.35 16.33 11.49
C TRP A 231 7.66 16.93 10.11
N PRO A 232 8.33 16.22 9.18
CA PRO A 232 8.83 16.79 7.92
C PRO A 232 7.81 17.47 7.00
N TRP A 233 6.52 17.32 7.28
CA TRP A 233 5.43 17.78 6.43
C TRP A 233 4.65 18.90 7.10
N PRO A 234 4.82 20.15 6.65
CA PRO A 234 3.87 21.18 7.02
C PRO A 234 2.68 21.12 6.06
N SER A 235 1.47 21.22 6.61
CA SER A 235 0.31 21.79 5.92
C SER A 235 0.12 23.26 6.37
N PRO A 236 0.30 24.26 5.50
CA PRO A 236 0.67 24.14 4.09
C PRO A 236 2.16 23.77 3.92
N PRO A 237 2.52 23.05 2.85
CA PRO A 237 3.92 22.73 2.54
C PRO A 237 4.71 24.03 2.38
N PRO A 238 6.00 24.07 2.75
CA PRO A 238 6.79 25.26 2.49
C PRO A 238 6.85 25.46 0.97
N PRO A 239 7.10 26.68 0.48
CA PRO A 239 7.25 26.93 -0.95
C PRO A 239 8.37 26.07 -1.61
N ASN A 240 9.29 25.52 -0.81
CA ASN A 240 10.29 24.55 -1.25
C ASN A 240 10.42 23.41 -0.22
N PRO A 241 9.66 22.29 -0.36
CA PRO A 241 9.72 21.18 0.59
C PRO A 241 10.93 20.27 0.34
N ALA A 242 11.68 19.93 1.39
CA ALA A 242 12.89 19.09 1.31
C ALA A 242 12.59 17.69 0.73
N MET A 243 11.43 17.14 1.06
CA MET A 243 10.92 15.89 0.50
C MET A 243 9.73 16.11 -0.43
N GLY A 244 9.60 15.23 -1.41
CA GLY A 244 8.36 15.05 -2.15
C GLY A 244 7.66 13.77 -1.69
N TYR A 245 6.35 13.75 -1.88
CA TYR A 245 5.53 12.60 -1.55
C TYR A 245 4.41 12.41 -2.55
N TRP A 246 3.97 11.17 -2.68
CA TRP A 246 2.74 10.75 -3.31
C TRP A 246 2.13 9.66 -2.42
N TYR A 247 0.81 9.62 -2.34
CA TYR A 247 0.12 8.58 -1.58
C TYR A 247 -1.18 8.19 -2.28
N SER A 248 -1.62 6.98 -1.97
CA SER A 248 -2.94 6.46 -2.32
C SER A 248 -3.40 5.60 -1.16
N TRP A 249 -4.65 5.75 -0.77
CA TRP A 249 -5.22 4.95 0.29
C TRP A 249 -6.62 4.50 -0.06
N SER A 250 -7.05 3.43 0.58
CA SER A 250 -8.43 3.00 0.60
C SER A 250 -8.67 2.22 1.87
N TRP A 251 -9.85 2.39 2.46
CA TRP A 251 -10.33 1.53 3.52
C TRP A 251 -11.79 1.17 3.26
N ASP A 252 -12.16 -0.04 3.62
CA ASP A 252 -13.52 -0.57 3.49
C ASP A 252 -13.77 -1.62 4.58
N LEU A 253 -14.99 -1.65 5.11
CA LEU A 253 -15.45 -2.63 6.09
C LEU A 253 -16.03 -3.88 5.44
N MET A 254 -16.37 -3.82 4.16
CA MET A 254 -17.29 -4.76 3.51
C MET A 254 -16.88 -5.09 2.06
N ASP A 255 -15.79 -5.83 1.84
CA ASP A 255 -15.69 -6.71 0.65
C ASP A 255 -14.46 -7.66 0.75
N PRO A 256 -14.56 -8.94 0.33
CA PRO A 256 -13.46 -9.89 0.35
C PRO A 256 -12.48 -9.75 -0.83
N ASP A 257 -11.17 -9.90 -0.56
CA ASP A 257 -9.98 -10.25 -1.39
C ASP A 257 -9.71 -9.46 -2.69
N TRP A 258 -10.63 -8.56 -3.03
CA TRP A 258 -10.67 -7.72 -4.22
C TRP A 258 -11.14 -6.30 -3.90
N ASN A 259 -11.17 -5.96 -2.61
CA ASN A 259 -11.50 -4.62 -2.19
C ASN A 259 -10.35 -3.66 -2.57
N GLU A 260 -10.70 -2.40 -2.70
CA GLU A 260 -9.72 -1.36 -3.04
C GLU A 260 -8.54 -1.28 -2.05
N PRO A 261 -8.69 -1.53 -0.73
CA PRO A 261 -7.57 -1.66 0.22
C PRO A 261 -6.49 -2.66 -0.21
N SER A 262 -6.87 -3.90 -0.53
CA SER A 262 -5.95 -4.94 -1.02
C SER A 262 -5.24 -4.50 -2.30
N ASN A 263 -5.96 -3.84 -3.22
CA ASN A 263 -5.38 -3.37 -4.47
C ASN A 263 -4.33 -2.27 -4.26
N VAL A 264 -4.53 -1.37 -3.30
CA VAL A 264 -3.53 -0.35 -2.94
C VAL A 264 -2.22 -1.01 -2.48
N ILE A 265 -2.30 -1.98 -1.56
CA ILE A 265 -1.11 -2.67 -1.01
C ILE A 265 -0.40 -3.46 -2.09
N ARG A 266 -1.17 -4.20 -2.89
CA ARG A 266 -0.67 -4.96 -4.04
C ARG A 266 0.15 -4.09 -5.00
N ARG A 267 -0.41 -2.93 -5.38
CA ARG A 267 0.27 -1.99 -6.29
C ARG A 267 1.57 -1.48 -5.68
N ALA A 268 1.60 -1.21 -4.38
CA ALA A 268 2.82 -0.79 -3.68
C ALA A 268 3.90 -1.87 -3.73
N ASN A 269 3.57 -3.10 -3.31
CA ASN A 269 4.55 -4.20 -3.24
C ASN A 269 5.06 -4.61 -4.63
N LYS A 270 4.19 -4.63 -5.66
CA LYS A 270 4.61 -4.82 -7.06
C LYS A 270 5.63 -3.77 -7.53
N LYS A 271 5.57 -2.55 -7.00
CA LYS A 271 6.50 -1.45 -7.29
C LYS A 271 7.73 -1.46 -6.38
N GLY A 272 7.95 -2.53 -5.61
CA GLY A 272 9.06 -2.66 -4.67
C GLY A 272 8.97 -1.69 -3.49
N ARG A 273 7.75 -1.32 -3.07
CA ARG A 273 7.52 -0.44 -1.91
C ARG A 273 6.66 -1.12 -0.85
N PRO A 274 6.98 -0.96 0.44
CA PRO A 274 6.08 -1.40 1.50
C PRO A 274 4.86 -0.48 1.59
N ALA A 275 3.79 -1.00 2.19
CA ALA A 275 2.52 -0.29 2.38
C ALA A 275 1.96 -0.58 3.77
N ILE A 276 1.25 0.36 4.38
CA ILE A 276 0.49 0.05 5.60
C ILE A 276 -0.72 -0.80 5.21
N VAL A 277 -0.97 -1.83 6.00
CA VAL A 277 -2.10 -2.75 5.88
C VAL A 277 -2.86 -2.82 7.19
N GLY A 278 -4.18 -2.70 7.13
CA GLY A 278 -5.09 -3.02 8.23
C GLY A 278 -5.58 -4.46 8.10
N LEU A 279 -5.49 -5.26 9.17
CA LEU A 279 -5.79 -6.69 9.24
C LEU A 279 -6.84 -7.05 10.30
N GLY A 280 -7.55 -8.16 10.11
CA GLY A 280 -8.35 -8.79 11.16
C GLY A 280 -9.68 -8.11 11.47
N TRP A 281 -10.31 -7.38 10.54
CA TRP A 281 -11.54 -6.59 10.76
C TRP A 281 -11.38 -5.43 11.77
N LEU A 282 -10.56 -4.42 11.45
CA LEU A 282 -10.25 -3.27 12.32
C LEU A 282 -9.39 -3.58 13.55
N TRP A 283 -8.78 -4.76 13.63
CA TRP A 283 -8.04 -5.16 14.84
C TRP A 283 -6.59 -4.70 14.87
N HIS A 284 -5.91 -4.68 13.73
CA HIS A 284 -4.46 -4.49 13.71
C HIS A 284 -3.97 -3.74 12.48
N TYR A 285 -2.87 -3.00 12.64
CA TYR A 285 -2.11 -2.39 11.54
C TYR A 285 -0.70 -2.94 11.51
N GLY A 286 -0.19 -3.18 10.31
CA GLY A 286 1.20 -3.53 10.06
C GLY A 286 1.71 -2.96 8.75
N VAL A 287 2.91 -3.37 8.36
CA VAL A 287 3.52 -2.96 7.09
C VAL A 287 3.69 -4.18 6.20
N SER A 288 2.94 -4.23 5.09
CA SER A 288 3.10 -5.23 4.05
C SER A 288 4.35 -4.92 3.23
N TYR A 289 5.28 -5.87 3.19
CA TYR A 289 6.51 -5.76 2.40
C TYR A 289 6.59 -6.81 1.28
N ALA A 290 5.61 -7.72 1.18
CA ALA A 290 5.52 -8.61 0.03
C ALA A 290 4.08 -8.95 -0.31
N TYR A 291 3.83 -9.19 -1.59
CA TYR A 291 2.56 -9.62 -2.15
C TYR A 291 2.75 -10.96 -2.83
N ARG A 292 1.87 -11.92 -2.53
CA ARG A 292 1.80 -13.21 -3.19
C ARG A 292 0.41 -13.40 -3.78
N TYR A 293 0.33 -13.93 -4.98
CA TYR A 293 -0.94 -14.42 -5.51
C TYR A 293 -0.78 -15.77 -6.19
N GLN A 294 -1.88 -16.50 -6.25
CA GLN A 294 -1.93 -17.79 -6.88
C GLN A 294 -3.26 -17.98 -7.59
N GLU A 295 -3.18 -18.53 -8.80
CA GLU A 295 -4.33 -18.73 -9.67
C GLU A 295 -4.71 -20.21 -9.73
N TYR A 296 -6.00 -20.49 -9.79
CA TYR A 296 -6.54 -21.79 -10.15
C TYR A 296 -6.92 -21.77 -11.63
N LYS A 297 -6.31 -22.65 -12.42
CA LYS A 297 -6.56 -22.75 -13.87
C LYS A 297 -7.06 -24.15 -14.24
N ALA A 298 -8.08 -24.21 -15.11
CA ALA A 298 -8.58 -25.46 -15.68
C ALA A 298 -7.95 -25.84 -17.02
N SER A 299 -7.25 -24.91 -17.68
CA SER A 299 -6.48 -25.16 -18.90
C SER A 299 -5.30 -24.19 -19.03
N ALA A 300 -4.26 -24.56 -19.78
CA ALA A 300 -3.04 -23.76 -19.95
C ALA A 300 -3.33 -22.34 -20.46
N ASN A 301 -4.21 -22.25 -21.45
CA ASN A 301 -4.58 -21.00 -22.13
C ASN A 301 -5.93 -20.44 -21.64
N GLY A 302 -6.55 -21.06 -20.64
CA GLY A 302 -7.79 -20.59 -20.04
C GLY A 302 -7.55 -19.46 -19.03
N PRO A 303 -8.58 -18.65 -18.72
CA PRO A 303 -8.50 -17.66 -17.66
C PRO A 303 -8.37 -18.35 -16.28
N ALA A 304 -7.86 -17.61 -15.30
CA ALA A 304 -7.94 -18.02 -13.91
C ALA A 304 -9.42 -18.08 -13.46
N ILE A 305 -9.80 -19.18 -12.80
CA ILE A 305 -11.16 -19.37 -12.24
C ILE A 305 -11.21 -18.78 -10.84
N TYR A 306 -10.14 -18.96 -10.06
CA TYR A 306 -9.99 -18.41 -8.72
C TYR A 306 -8.61 -17.79 -8.60
N THR A 307 -8.54 -16.70 -7.84
CA THR A 307 -7.28 -16.12 -7.40
C THR A 307 -7.35 -15.98 -5.90
N ARG A 308 -6.25 -16.36 -5.23
CA ARG A 308 -6.04 -16.13 -3.81
C ARG A 308 -4.83 -15.23 -3.63
N ARG A 309 -4.94 -14.26 -2.73
CA ARG A 309 -3.88 -13.28 -2.45
C ARG A 309 -3.44 -13.35 -1.02
N TRP A 310 -2.17 -13.00 -0.80
CA TRP A 310 -1.63 -12.81 0.52
C TRP A 310 -0.64 -11.65 0.55
N PHE A 311 -0.52 -11.08 1.74
CA PHE A 311 0.45 -10.04 2.05
C PHE A 311 1.36 -10.54 3.16
N ARG A 312 2.67 -10.36 2.99
CA ARG A 312 3.63 -10.64 4.05
C ARG A 312 3.85 -9.38 4.86
N VAL A 313 3.57 -9.45 6.15
CA VAL A 313 3.39 -8.27 6.99
C VAL A 313 4.41 -8.27 8.13
N ASN A 314 5.03 -7.11 8.35
CA ASN A 314 5.68 -6.79 9.61
C ASN A 314 4.59 -6.24 10.56
N GLU A 315 4.19 -7.05 11.54
CA GLU A 315 3.11 -6.73 12.47
C GLU A 315 3.50 -5.65 13.50
N GLY A 316 4.77 -5.27 13.59
CA GLY A 316 5.24 -4.35 14.62
C GLY A 316 5.19 -4.98 16.01
N TRP A 317 5.62 -6.23 16.13
CA TRP A 317 5.74 -6.97 17.40
C TRP A 317 7.19 -7.36 17.72
N GLY A 318 8.18 -6.79 17.01
CA GLY A 318 9.60 -7.10 17.24
C GLY A 318 10.03 -8.54 16.90
N LYS A 319 9.24 -9.27 16.10
CA LYS A 319 9.53 -10.66 15.71
C LYS A 319 10.76 -10.78 14.80
N GLU A 320 11.24 -12.02 14.64
CA GLU A 320 12.33 -12.38 13.72
C GLU A 320 11.85 -12.61 12.28
N ASN A 321 10.54 -12.73 12.05
CA ASN A 321 9.93 -12.93 10.75
C ASN A 321 8.56 -12.25 10.64
N GLY A 322 8.14 -11.95 9.40
CA GLY A 322 6.77 -11.53 9.09
C GLY A 322 5.90 -12.68 8.59
N GLU A 323 4.61 -12.60 8.86
CA GLU A 323 3.60 -13.63 8.54
C GLU A 323 2.81 -13.28 7.27
N TRP A 324 2.26 -14.32 6.62
CA TRP A 324 1.41 -14.17 5.45
C TRP A 324 -0.07 -14.08 5.86
N TYR A 325 -0.71 -12.97 5.55
CA TYR A 325 -2.14 -12.74 5.77
C TYR A 325 -2.91 -12.84 4.48
N SER A 326 -4.15 -13.31 4.54
CA SER A 326 -5.06 -13.33 3.39
C SER A 326 -5.38 -11.91 2.93
N GLY A 327 -5.42 -11.66 1.62
CA GLY A 327 -5.95 -10.40 1.09
C GLY A 327 -7.43 -10.20 1.44
N GLY A 328 -8.16 -11.29 1.70
CA GLY A 328 -9.53 -11.25 2.22
C GLY A 328 -9.68 -10.65 3.61
N ASP A 329 -8.59 -10.47 4.36
CA ASP A 329 -8.58 -9.95 5.73
C ASP A 329 -8.19 -8.47 5.82
N THR A 330 -7.99 -7.81 4.66
CA THR A 330 -7.52 -6.42 4.63
C THR A 330 -8.68 -5.43 4.68
N PHE A 331 -8.65 -4.50 5.64
CA PHE A 331 -9.65 -3.41 5.73
C PHE A 331 -9.08 -2.03 5.37
N LEU A 332 -7.75 -1.85 5.44
CA LEU A 332 -7.05 -0.61 5.07
C LEU A 332 -5.84 -0.96 4.20
N GLY A 333 -5.62 -0.19 3.15
CA GLY A 333 -4.38 -0.17 2.40
C GLY A 333 -3.91 1.27 2.20
N PHE A 334 -2.63 1.53 2.49
CA PHE A 334 -2.00 2.84 2.32
C PHE A 334 -0.65 2.68 1.61
N ASP A 335 -0.59 3.07 0.33
CA ASP A 335 0.64 3.18 -0.46
C ASP A 335 1.18 4.60 -0.33
N MET A 336 2.48 4.69 -0.11
CA MET A 336 3.21 5.95 -0.07
C MET A 336 4.48 5.81 -0.87
N LYS A 337 4.84 6.88 -1.58
CA LYS A 337 6.15 7.08 -2.17
C LYS A 337 6.75 8.35 -1.61
N LEU A 338 7.93 8.24 -1.01
CA LEU A 338 8.73 9.39 -0.60
C LEU A 338 9.95 9.53 -1.51
N TRP A 339 10.45 10.76 -1.65
CA TRP A 339 11.72 11.03 -2.32
C TRP A 339 12.34 12.33 -1.83
N GLN A 340 13.67 12.42 -1.89
CA GLN A 340 14.38 13.67 -1.62
C GLN A 340 14.22 14.63 -2.80
N ARG A 341 13.73 15.85 -2.55
CA ARG A 341 13.72 16.93 -3.55
C ARG A 341 14.99 17.75 -3.51
N HIS A 342 15.43 18.13 -2.31
CA HIS A 342 16.66 18.88 -2.08
C HIS A 342 17.14 18.69 -0.65
N LEU A 343 18.45 18.78 -0.43
CA LEU A 343 19.02 18.86 0.92
C LEU A 343 19.03 20.34 1.37
N PRO A 344 18.80 20.64 2.65
CA PRO A 344 19.01 22.00 3.18
C PRO A 344 20.47 22.42 2.96
N PRO A 345 20.82 23.71 2.79
CA PRO A 345 22.22 24.15 2.77
C PRO A 345 22.95 23.77 4.09
N PRO A 346 24.30 23.62 4.05
CA PRO A 346 25.07 23.16 5.21
C PRO A 346 25.00 24.11 6.40
#